data_AF-A0A7C7A3R6-F1
#
_entry.id   AF-A0A7C7A3R6-F1
#
_cell.length_a   1.000
_cell.length_b   1.000
_cell.length_c   1.000
_cell.angle_alpha   90.00
_cell.angle_beta   90.00
_cell.angle_gamma   90.00
#
_symmetry.space_group_name_H-M   'P 1'
#
loop_
_entity.id
_entity.type
_entity.pdbx_description
1 polymer ?
#
loop_
_entity_poly.entity_id
_entity_poly.type
_entity_poly.pdbx_seq_one_letter_code
_entity_poly.pdbx_strand_id
1 'polypeptide(L)'
;MGYQKERLRRTMMFVPGNNPGMMKDAHLYGADSLMFDLEDSVKLSEKDAARFLVYNALTTLNYGDVEKVVRVNPLNTEFGKADIEAMVKAGVNVIRLPNHASIANL
;
A
#
# COMPACT_ATOMS: atom_id res chain seq x y z
N MET A 1 -15.74 6.93 -0.34
CA MET A 1 -15.32 7.92 -1.37
C MET A 1 -14.85 7.14 -2.59
N GLY A 2 -15.54 7.28 -3.74
CA GLY A 2 -15.34 6.45 -4.94
C GLY A 2 -14.17 6.89 -5.83
N TYR A 3 -13.78 6.03 -6.76
CA TYR A 3 -12.73 6.27 -7.76
C TYR A 3 -12.94 7.61 -8.49
N GLN A 4 -11.94 8.49 -8.42
CA GLN A 4 -11.94 9.77 -9.13
C GLN A 4 -11.10 9.63 -10.40
N LYS A 5 -11.75 9.69 -11.56
CA LYS A 5 -11.10 9.55 -12.87
C LYS A 5 -10.08 10.66 -13.12
N GLU A 6 -10.35 11.89 -12.64
CA GLU A 6 -9.49 13.07 -12.82
C GLU A 6 -8.77 13.46 -11.52
N ARG A 7 -7.94 12.56 -10.99
CA ARG A 7 -7.04 12.84 -9.87
C ARG A 7 -5.62 13.11 -10.36
N LEU A 8 -4.97 14.15 -9.83
CA LEU A 8 -3.54 14.37 -10.04
C LEU A 8 -2.73 13.25 -9.36
N ARG A 9 -1.70 12.74 -10.05
CA ARG A 9 -0.77 11.70 -9.59
C ARG A 9 0.66 12.07 -10.00
N ARG A 10 1.07 13.32 -9.72
CA ARG A 10 2.37 13.88 -10.11
C ARG A 10 3.47 13.40 -9.17
N THR A 11 3.12 13.19 -7.89
CA THR A 11 4.05 12.75 -6.85
C THR A 11 3.50 11.54 -6.10
N MET A 12 4.37 10.58 -5.82
CA MET A 12 4.06 9.40 -5.03
C MET A 12 5.15 9.21 -3.99
N MET A 13 4.78 9.31 -2.71
CA MET A 13 5.70 9.05 -1.61
C MET A 13 5.68 7.58 -1.25
N PHE A 14 6.86 6.96 -1.24
CA PHE A 14 7.04 5.55 -0.88
C PHE A 14 7.16 5.44 0.64
N VAL A 15 6.36 4.56 1.24
CA VAL A 15 6.26 4.37 2.70
C VAL A 15 6.44 2.89 3.03
N PRO A 16 7.52 2.46 3.69
CA PRO A 16 7.71 1.06 4.04
C PRO A 16 6.63 0.52 4.98
N GLY A 17 6.08 -0.66 4.68
CA GLY A 17 5.04 -1.33 5.43
C GLY A 17 5.40 -1.72 6.88
N ASN A 18 6.70 -1.70 7.22
CA ASN A 18 7.22 -1.98 8.57
C ASN A 18 7.68 -0.71 9.32
N ASN A 19 7.38 0.50 8.80
CA ASN A 19 7.77 1.76 9.42
C ASN A 19 6.55 2.59 9.89
N PRO A 20 6.01 2.34 11.10
CA PRO A 20 4.79 3.00 11.57
C PRO A 20 4.96 4.51 11.79
N GLY A 21 6.17 4.98 12.12
CA GLY A 21 6.45 6.41 12.26
C GLY A 21 6.26 7.13 10.92
N MET A 22 6.83 6.58 9.85
CA MET A 22 6.66 7.14 8.51
C MET A 22 5.21 7.07 8.03
N MET A 23 4.48 5.99 8.31
CA MET A 23 3.05 5.90 7.96
C MET A 23 2.19 6.97 8.64
N LYS A 24 2.47 7.27 9.91
CA LYS A 24 1.75 8.28 10.68
C LYS A 24 1.92 9.66 10.07
N ASP A 25 3.15 10.01 9.70
CA ASP A 25 3.50 11.37 9.29
C ASP A 25 3.47 11.58 7.76
N ALA A 26 3.33 10.51 6.96
CA ALA A 26 3.41 10.57 5.49
C ALA A 26 2.47 11.60 4.84
N HIS A 27 1.27 11.82 5.37
CA HIS A 27 0.32 12.79 4.83
C HIS A 27 0.80 14.25 4.95
N LEU A 28 1.73 14.54 5.87
CA LEU A 28 2.24 15.90 6.11
C LEU A 28 3.13 16.41 4.97
N TYR A 29 3.64 15.52 4.11
CA TYR A 29 4.56 15.87 3.03
C TYR A 29 3.86 16.33 1.74
N GLY A 30 2.53 16.31 1.68
CA GLY A 30 1.76 16.87 0.57
C GLY A 30 1.92 16.14 -0.78
N ALA A 31 2.25 14.84 -0.77
CA ALA A 31 2.26 14.03 -1.98
C ALA A 31 0.83 13.80 -2.52
N ASP A 32 0.68 13.70 -3.84
CA ASP A 32 -0.62 13.37 -4.46
C ASP A 32 -1.06 11.94 -4.11
N SER A 33 -0.10 11.04 -3.87
CA SER A 33 -0.33 9.65 -3.47
C SER A 33 0.68 9.18 -2.41
N LEU A 34 0.22 8.33 -1.49
CA LEU A 34 1.08 7.55 -0.60
C LEU A 34 1.05 6.10 -1.05
N MET A 35 2.23 5.51 -1.26
CA MET A 35 2.35 4.09 -1.55
C MET A 35 2.96 3.36 -0.36
N PHE A 36 2.11 2.63 0.35
CA PHE A 36 2.55 1.70 1.40
C PHE A 36 3.11 0.45 0.73
N ASP A 37 4.35 0.10 1.05
CA ASP A 37 5.05 -0.99 0.40
C ASP A 37 5.12 -2.23 1.29
N LEU A 38 4.50 -3.32 0.84
CA LEU A 38 4.60 -4.64 1.47
C LEU A 38 5.63 -5.54 0.79
N GLU A 39 6.24 -5.09 -0.32
CA GLU A 39 7.18 -5.85 -1.14
C GLU A 39 8.63 -5.62 -0.67
N ASP A 40 9.50 -5.06 -1.51
CA ASP A 40 10.96 -5.08 -1.33
C ASP A 40 11.44 -4.27 -0.12
N SER A 41 10.67 -3.30 0.36
CA SER A 41 11.05 -2.55 1.57
C SER A 41 10.86 -3.33 2.87
N VAL A 42 10.28 -4.54 2.82
CA VAL A 42 9.92 -5.35 4.00
C VAL A 42 10.62 -6.70 3.95
N LYS A 43 11.32 -7.05 5.02
CA LYS A 43 11.97 -8.37 5.16
C LYS A 43 10.92 -9.48 5.21
N LEU A 44 11.28 -10.68 4.74
CA LEU A 44 10.39 -11.85 4.76
C LEU A 44 9.79 -12.12 6.15
N SER A 45 10.61 -12.04 7.20
CA SER A 45 10.18 -12.25 8.59
C SER A 45 9.21 -11.19 9.13
N GLU A 46 9.03 -10.07 8.43
CA GLU A 46 8.22 -8.94 8.86
C GLU A 46 6.95 -8.77 8.03
N LYS A 47 6.71 -9.61 7.00
CA LYS A 47 5.59 -9.46 6.06
C LYS A 47 4.23 -9.43 6.76
N ASP A 48 4.01 -10.32 7.72
CA ASP A 48 2.74 -10.39 8.45
C ASP A 48 2.54 -9.18 9.36
N ALA A 49 3.59 -8.77 10.07
CA ALA A 49 3.56 -7.58 10.90
C ALA A 49 3.33 -6.32 10.06
N ALA A 50 3.99 -6.20 8.91
CA ALA A 50 3.83 -5.08 7.99
C ALA A 50 2.40 -5.03 7.42
N ARG A 51 1.85 -6.16 7.00
CA ARG A 51 0.44 -6.25 6.54
C ARG A 51 -0.51 -5.77 7.62
N PHE A 52 -0.32 -6.21 8.86
CA PHE A 52 -1.12 -5.79 10.00
C PHE A 52 -0.99 -4.29 10.25
N LEU A 53 0.22 -3.73 10.23
CA LEU A 53 0.45 -2.31 10.42
C LEU A 53 -0.21 -1.46 9.33
N VAL A 54 -0.04 -1.82 8.06
CA VAL A 54 -0.66 -1.09 6.94
C VAL A 54 -2.19 -1.18 7.02
N TYR A 55 -2.75 -2.35 7.33
CA TYR A 55 -4.20 -2.50 7.53
C TYR A 55 -4.70 -1.52 8.60
N ASN A 56 -4.08 -1.53 9.78
CA ASN A 56 -4.50 -0.65 10.88
C ASN A 56 -4.34 0.82 10.51
N ALA A 57 -3.22 1.20 9.89
CA ALA A 57 -2.98 2.57 9.43
C ALA A 57 -4.10 3.04 8.49
N LEU A 58 -4.45 2.25 7.48
CA LEU A 58 -5.50 2.58 6.52
C LEU A 58 -6.90 2.70 7.15
N THR A 59 -7.17 1.95 8.22
CA THR A 59 -8.48 1.97 8.91
C THR A 59 -8.59 2.98 10.05
N THR A 60 -7.47 3.45 10.60
CA THR A 60 -7.46 4.27 11.83
C THR A 60 -6.90 5.67 11.65
N LEU A 61 -6.02 5.88 10.66
CA LEU A 61 -5.40 7.17 10.41
C LEU A 61 -6.15 7.96 9.35
N ASN A 62 -6.21 9.28 9.52
CA ASN A 62 -6.78 10.18 8.54
C ASN A 62 -5.70 10.70 7.58
N TYR A 63 -5.68 10.17 6.37
CA TYR A 63 -4.79 10.62 5.28
C TYR A 63 -5.39 11.76 4.45
N GLY A 64 -6.55 12.30 4.85
CA GLY A 64 -7.28 13.31 4.10
C GLY A 64 -7.62 12.84 2.68
N ASP A 65 -7.42 13.72 1.72
CA ASP A 65 -7.61 13.45 0.29
C ASP A 65 -6.34 12.94 -0.40
N VAL A 66 -5.41 12.29 0.30
CA VAL A 66 -4.27 11.66 -0.38
C VAL A 66 -4.68 10.30 -0.96
N GLU A 67 -4.27 9.99 -2.20
CA GLU A 67 -4.55 8.66 -2.77
C GLU A 67 -3.72 7.60 -2.05
N LYS A 68 -4.39 6.60 -1.47
CA LYS A 68 -3.76 5.49 -0.77
C LYS A 68 -3.53 4.35 -1.73
N VAL A 69 -2.27 4.06 -2.00
CA VAL A 69 -1.81 2.95 -2.83
C VAL A 69 -1.12 1.94 -1.92
N VAL A 70 -1.36 0.65 -2.14
CA VAL A 70 -0.56 -0.40 -1.49
C VAL A 70 0.09 -1.26 -2.55
N ARG A 71 1.42 -1.39 -2.51
CA ARG A 71 2.15 -2.37 -3.31
C ARG A 71 2.18 -3.70 -2.57
N VAL A 72 1.63 -4.73 -3.20
CA VAL A 72 1.51 -6.08 -2.64
C VAL A 72 2.64 -6.98 -3.10
N ASN A 73 2.87 -8.08 -2.38
CA ASN A 73 3.81 -9.12 -2.82
C ASN A 73 3.29 -9.87 -4.07
N PRO A 74 4.17 -10.59 -4.80
CA PRO A 74 3.75 -11.37 -5.96
C PRO A 74 2.68 -12.40 -5.62
N LEU A 75 1.69 -12.53 -6.50
CA LEU A 75 0.50 -13.36 -6.26
C LEU A 75 0.81 -14.85 -6.14
N ASN A 76 1.97 -15.28 -6.67
CA ASN A 76 2.50 -16.64 -6.56
C ASN A 76 3.32 -16.88 -5.28
N THR A 77 3.40 -15.91 -4.37
CA THR A 77 3.98 -16.07 -3.03
C THR A 77 2.90 -16.34 -2.00
N GLU A 78 3.29 -16.87 -0.83
CA GLU A 78 2.39 -17.07 0.31
C GLU A 78 1.77 -15.75 0.85
N PHE A 79 2.37 -14.61 0.53
CA PHE A 79 1.95 -13.30 1.04
C PHE A 79 0.94 -12.58 0.15
N GLY A 80 1.08 -12.69 -1.18
CA GLY A 80 0.37 -11.82 -2.14
C GLY A 80 -1.15 -11.86 -2.03
N LYS A 81 -1.73 -13.07 -1.87
CA LYS A 81 -3.19 -13.22 -1.68
C LYS A 81 -3.66 -12.59 -0.37
N ALA A 82 -2.94 -12.83 0.73
CA ALA A 82 -3.27 -12.27 2.04
C ALA A 82 -3.15 -10.74 2.05
N ASP A 83 -2.18 -10.18 1.32
CA ASP A 83 -2.03 -8.74 1.14
C ASP A 83 -3.28 -8.16 0.46
N ILE A 84 -3.72 -8.72 -0.67
CA ILE A 84 -4.92 -8.24 -1.38
C ILE A 84 -6.14 -8.29 -0.46
N GLU A 85 -6.41 -9.43 0.18
CA GLU A 85 -7.58 -9.60 1.04
C GLU A 85 -7.60 -8.57 2.18
N ALA A 86 -6.45 -8.32 2.82
CA ALA A 86 -6.35 -7.35 3.88
C ALA A 86 -6.55 -5.92 3.36
N MET A 87 -5.90 -5.54 2.27
CA MET A 87 -5.92 -4.16 1.78
C MET A 87 -7.26 -3.76 1.14
N VAL A 88 -7.96 -4.72 0.52
CA VAL A 88 -9.34 -4.52 0.05
C VAL A 88 -10.27 -4.26 1.23
N LYS A 89 -10.18 -5.06 2.30
CA LYS A 89 -10.95 -4.84 3.54
C LYS A 89 -10.62 -3.51 4.21
N ALA A 90 -9.37 -3.06 4.12
CA ALA A 90 -8.91 -1.78 4.66
C ALA A 90 -9.37 -0.55 3.84
N GLY A 91 -9.97 -0.75 2.66
CA GLY A 91 -10.46 0.35 1.83
C GLY A 91 -9.36 1.16 1.14
N VAL A 92 -8.29 0.49 0.71
CA VAL A 92 -7.26 1.09 -0.15
C VAL A 92 -7.86 1.63 -1.45
N ASN A 93 -7.29 2.70 -2.03
CA ASN A 93 -7.77 3.23 -3.31
C ASN A 93 -7.22 2.44 -4.50
N VAL A 94 -5.96 2.02 -4.42
CA VAL A 94 -5.26 1.31 -5.50
C VAL A 94 -4.42 0.17 -4.92
N ILE A 95 -4.60 -1.04 -5.46
CA ILE A 95 -3.63 -2.13 -5.31
C ILE A 95 -2.62 -2.02 -6.45
N ARG A 96 -1.35 -1.86 -6.11
CA ARG A 96 -0.25 -1.92 -7.07
C ARG A 96 0.36 -3.32 -7.05
N LEU A 97 0.37 -3.96 -8.21
CA LEU A 97 1.07 -5.22 -8.39
C LEU A 97 2.59 -5.02 -8.36
N PRO A 98 3.35 -6.03 -7.91
CA PRO A 98 4.79 -5.98 -7.85
C PRO A 98 5.42 -5.91 -9.24
N ASN A 99 6.63 -5.36 -9.31
CA ASN A 99 7.34 -5.18 -10.57
C ASN A 99 8.20 -6.40 -10.88
N HIS A 100 7.60 -7.53 -11.25
CA HIS A 100 8.34 -8.63 -11.88
C HIS A 100 7.59 -9.21 -13.08
N ALA A 101 8.29 -9.20 -14.21
CA ALA A 101 7.84 -9.69 -15.50
C ALA A 101 7.49 -11.17 -15.43
N SER A 102 6.20 -11.48 -15.53
CA SER A 102 5.73 -12.65 -16.27
C SER A 102 4.30 -12.36 -16.68
N ILE A 103 4.09 -12.35 -17.98
CA ILE A 103 2.87 -11.98 -18.70
C ILE A 103 1.80 -13.09 -18.53
N ALA A 104 1.71 -13.69 -17.34
CA ALA A 104 0.95 -14.91 -17.10
C ALA A 104 -0.22 -14.73 -16.12
N ASN A 105 -0.35 -13.58 -15.43
CA ASN A 105 -1.26 -13.44 -14.29
C ASN A 105 -2.18 -12.21 -14.34
N LEU A 106 -2.55 -11.73 -15.54
CA LEU A 106 -3.69 -10.82 -15.72
C LEU A 106 -4.74 -11.49 -16.62
#